data_AF-A0A7S0VJR2-F1
#
_entry.id   AF-A0A7S0VJR2-F1
#
_cell.length_a   1.000
_cell.length_b   1.000
_cell.length_c   1.000
_cell.angle_alpha   90.00
_cell.angle_beta   90.00
_cell.angle_gamma   90.00
#
_symmetry.space_group_name_H-M   'P 1'
#
loop_
_entity.id
_entity.type
_entity.pdbx_description
1 polymer ?
#
loop_
_entity_poly.entity_id
_entity_poly.type
_entity_poly.pdbx_seq_one_letter_code
_entity_poly.pdbx_strand_id
1 'polypeptide(L)'
;MASYYHDTRAHAKKIKELQDETKRRAERKAEIAISQNDHPLNSLWIEGRSCKIVQNSEQYDKVENNVGLFPWNGQFDNLIDRFDGRSLLDFYNEPDDFIKRRPRSEQEDKLEKVCMNIT
;
A
#
# COMPACT_ATOMS: atom_id res chain seq x y z
N MET A 1 -43.65 -56.04 -30.95
CA MET A 1 -44.34 -55.25 -29.89
C MET A 1 -43.76 -55.49 -28.49
N ALA A 2 -43.38 -56.71 -28.09
CA ALA A 2 -42.81 -56.98 -26.75
C ALA A 2 -41.49 -56.25 -26.44
N SER A 3 -40.58 -56.08 -27.42
CA SER A 3 -39.30 -55.36 -27.24
C SER A 3 -39.47 -53.91 -26.79
N TYR A 4 -40.43 -53.19 -27.37
CA TYR A 4 -40.67 -51.77 -27.11
C TYR A 4 -41.03 -51.47 -25.65
N TYR A 5 -41.77 -52.37 -25.01
CA TYR A 5 -42.13 -52.23 -23.60
C TYR A 5 -40.94 -52.48 -22.66
N HIS A 6 -40.01 -53.35 -23.04
CA HIS A 6 -38.79 -53.57 -22.27
C HIS A 6 -37.83 -52.39 -22.39
N ASP A 7 -37.66 -51.85 -23.59
CA ASP A 7 -36.79 -50.71 -23.85
C ASP A 7 -37.29 -49.44 -23.16
N THR A 8 -38.59 -49.14 -23.26
CA THR A 8 -39.21 -47.99 -22.58
C THR A 8 -39.08 -48.09 -21.05
N ARG A 9 -39.19 -49.30 -20.49
CA ARG A 9 -39.02 -49.53 -19.04
C ARG A 9 -37.55 -49.39 -18.60
N ALA A 10 -36.60 -49.83 -19.44
CA ALA A 10 -35.18 -49.63 -19.19
C ALA A 10 -34.79 -48.14 -19.25
N HIS A 11 -35.32 -47.39 -20.22
CA HIS A 11 -35.11 -45.94 -20.30
C HIS A 11 -35.70 -45.19 -19.10
N ALA A 12 -36.92 -45.54 -18.69
CA ALA A 12 -37.55 -44.94 -17.50
C ALA A 12 -36.74 -45.21 -16.22
N LYS A 13 -36.20 -46.43 -16.06
CA LYS A 13 -35.32 -46.78 -14.95
C LYS A 13 -34.03 -45.93 -14.95
N LYS A 14 -33.39 -45.79 -16.11
CA LYS A 14 -32.16 -45.00 -16.27
C LYS A 14 -32.37 -43.51 -15.99
N ILE A 15 -33.50 -42.95 -16.42
CA ILE A 15 -33.86 -41.55 -16.13
C ILE A 15 -34.04 -41.35 -14.62
N LYS A 16 -34.69 -42.30 -13.95
CA LYS A 16 -34.88 -42.25 -12.50
C LYS A 16 -33.54 -42.33 -11.75
N GLU A 17 -32.65 -43.23 -12.16
CA GLU A 17 -31.30 -43.33 -11.60
C GLU A 17 -30.53 -42.02 -11.76
N LEU A 18 -30.58 -41.39 -12.94
CA LEU A 18 -29.97 -40.07 -13.17
C LEU A 18 -30.58 -38.98 -12.29
N GLN A 19 -31.90 -39.00 -12.06
CA GLN A 19 -32.57 -38.06 -11.17
C GLN A 19 -32.13 -38.27 -9.71
N ASP A 20 -32.04 -39.52 -9.25
CA ASP A 20 -31.60 -39.84 -7.90
C ASP A 20 -30.13 -39.46 -7.69
N GLU A 21 -29.27 -39.70 -8.68
CA GLU A 21 -27.85 -39.30 -8.66
C GLU A 21 -27.67 -37.78 -8.64
N THR A 22 -28.43 -37.05 -9.46
CA THR A 22 -28.38 -35.58 -9.50
C THR A 22 -28.87 -34.98 -8.19
N LYS A 23 -29.94 -35.52 -7.61
CA LYS A 23 -30.44 -35.12 -6.28
C LYS A 23 -29.39 -35.36 -5.21
N ARG A 24 -28.81 -36.57 -5.13
CA ARG A 24 -27.76 -36.91 -4.16
C ARG A 24 -26.51 -36.04 -4.30
N ARG A 25 -26.16 -35.67 -5.54
CA ARG A 25 -25.05 -34.74 -5.83
C ARG A 25 -25.37 -33.32 -5.37
N ALA A 26 -26.61 -32.87 -5.53
CA ALA A 26 -27.06 -31.57 -5.05
C ALA A 26 -27.05 -31.49 -3.52
N GLU A 27 -27.54 -32.53 -2.84
CA GLU A 27 -27.52 -32.66 -1.37
C GLU A 27 -26.09 -32.61 -0.82
N ARG A 28 -25.15 -33.38 -1.40
CA ARG A 28 -23.74 -33.33 -1.00
C ARG A 28 -23.11 -31.95 -1.20
N LYS A 29 -23.45 -31.26 -2.29
CA LYS A 29 -22.97 -29.89 -2.51
C LYS A 29 -23.54 -28.91 -1.47
N ALA A 30 -24.80 -29.08 -1.08
CA ALA A 30 -25.42 -28.24 -0.05
C ALA A 30 -24.76 -28.46 1.32
N GLU A 31 -24.48 -29.70 1.71
CA GLU A 31 -23.76 -30.03 2.96
C GLU A 31 -22.35 -29.40 2.99
N ILE A 32 -21.61 -29.47 1.87
CA ILE A 32 -20.28 -28.86 1.74
C ILE A 32 -20.38 -27.33 1.85
N ALA A 33 -21.36 -26.72 1.17
CA ALA A 33 -21.55 -25.28 1.22
C ALA A 33 -21.89 -24.78 2.64
N ILE A 34 -22.76 -25.50 3.37
CA ILE A 34 -23.11 -25.15 4.76
C ILE A 34 -21.89 -25.28 5.68
N SER A 35 -21.17 -26.41 5.62
CA SER A 35 -19.97 -26.63 6.43
C SER A 35 -18.82 -25.65 6.13
N GLN A 36 -18.71 -25.19 4.88
CA GLN A 36 -17.76 -24.14 4.51
C GLN A 36 -18.22 -22.75 4.95
N ASN A 37 -19.52 -22.49 5.07
CA ASN A 37 -20.04 -21.20 5.49
C ASN A 37 -19.99 -20.98 7.01
N ASP A 38 -19.95 -22.07 7.80
CA ASP A 38 -19.95 -21.99 9.27
C ASP A 38 -18.62 -21.52 9.87
N HIS A 39 -17.50 -21.59 9.14
CA HIS A 39 -16.22 -21.15 9.68
C HIS A 39 -15.99 -19.65 9.43
N PRO A 40 -15.92 -18.80 10.47
CA PRO A 40 -15.82 -17.34 10.31
C PRO A 40 -14.56 -16.88 9.56
N LEU A 41 -13.49 -17.70 9.54
CA LEU A 41 -12.29 -17.40 8.75
C LEU A 41 -12.49 -17.54 7.22
N ASN A 42 -13.48 -18.29 6.75
CA ASN A 42 -13.69 -18.50 5.30
C ASN A 42 -14.25 -17.25 4.60
N SER A 43 -14.79 -16.29 5.37
CA SER A 43 -15.27 -14.99 4.89
C SER A 43 -14.25 -13.86 5.09
N LEU A 44 -13.04 -14.14 5.60
CA LEU A 44 -12.03 -13.11 5.83
C LEU A 44 -11.19 -12.88 4.56
N TRP A 45 -11.26 -11.66 4.03
CA TRP A 45 -10.43 -11.23 2.91
C TRP A 45 -9.55 -10.08 3.41
N ILE A 46 -8.23 -10.24 3.30
CA ILE A 46 -7.27 -9.23 3.73
C ILE A 46 -6.69 -8.57 2.47
N GLU A 47 -6.99 -7.28 2.26
CA GLU A 47 -6.32 -6.45 1.27
C GLU A 47 -5.30 -5.56 1.98
N GLY A 48 -4.06 -5.56 1.50
CA GLY A 48 -2.99 -4.69 2.01
C GLY A 48 -2.47 -3.77 0.90
N ARG A 49 -2.15 -2.53 1.27
CA ARG A 49 -1.44 -1.57 0.41
C ARG A 49 -0.17 -1.11 1.11
N SER A 50 0.87 -0.79 0.35
CA SER A 50 2.05 -0.15 0.92
C SER A 50 1.64 1.21 1.49
N CYS A 51 1.95 1.43 2.75
CA CYS A 51 1.78 2.72 3.41
C CYS A 51 3.04 3.03 4.21
N LYS A 52 3.44 4.30 4.21
CA LYS A 52 4.50 4.78 5.10
C LYS A 52 3.87 4.96 6.48
N ILE A 53 4.32 4.18 7.45
CA ILE A 53 3.87 4.34 8.84
C ILE A 53 4.60 5.55 9.39
N VAL A 54 3.86 6.62 9.67
CA VAL A 54 4.40 7.80 10.34
C VAL A 54 3.98 7.74 11.80
N GLN A 55 4.96 7.71 12.71
CA GLN A 55 4.69 7.55 14.15
C GLN A 55 3.88 8.72 14.74
N ASN A 56 4.02 9.91 14.17
CA ASN A 56 3.31 11.11 14.60
C ASN A 56 2.65 11.77 13.39
N SER A 57 1.34 11.51 13.21
CA SER A 57 0.55 12.08 12.12
C SER A 57 0.51 13.60 12.16
N GLU A 58 0.43 14.21 13.35
CA GLU A 58 0.40 15.68 13.46
C GLU A 58 1.71 16.32 13.02
N GLN A 59 2.85 15.70 13.37
CA GLN A 59 4.15 16.19 12.93
C GLN A 59 4.31 16.03 11.42
N TYR A 60 3.87 14.90 10.87
CA TYR A 60 3.86 14.67 9.42
C TYR A 60 3.04 15.72 8.69
N ASP A 61 1.80 15.94 9.12
CA ASP A 61 0.89 16.91 8.50
C ASP A 61 1.45 18.33 8.58
N LYS A 62 2.14 18.69 9.66
CA LYS A 62 2.81 19.99 9.77
C LYS A 62 3.95 20.13 8.77
N VAL A 63 4.76 19.09 8.59
CA VAL A 63 5.87 19.08 7.62
C VAL A 63 5.33 19.15 6.19
N GLU A 64 4.37 18.30 5.83
CA GLU A 64 3.77 18.26 4.49
C GLU A 64 3.09 19.59 4.10
N ASN A 65 2.39 20.21 5.06
CA ASN A 65 1.73 21.50 4.84
C ASN A 65 2.66 22.69 5.04
N ASN A 66 3.97 22.49 5.24
CA ASN A 66 4.96 23.53 5.51
C ASN A 66 4.57 24.46 6.69
N VAL A 67 3.85 23.92 7.68
CA VAL A 67 3.35 24.68 8.83
C VAL A 67 4.50 25.03 9.75
N GLY A 68 4.69 26.33 9.98
CA GLY A 68 5.75 26.85 10.84
C GLY A 68 7.05 27.19 10.11
N LEU A 69 7.08 27.01 8.79
CA LEU A 69 8.13 27.56 7.94
C LEU A 69 7.80 28.98 7.49
N PHE A 70 8.83 29.81 7.29
CA PHE A 70 8.73 31.21 6.95
C PHE A 70 9.53 31.52 5.68
N PRO A 71 9.07 32.44 4.83
CA PRO A 71 9.80 32.83 3.63
C PRO A 71 11.10 33.54 3.99
N TRP A 72 12.21 33.07 3.41
CA TRP A 72 13.52 33.68 3.59
C TRP A 72 13.67 34.91 2.69
N ASN A 73 14.04 36.05 3.24
CA ASN A 73 14.21 37.31 2.49
C ASN A 73 13.00 37.70 1.61
N GLY A 74 11.79 37.29 2.00
CA GLY A 74 10.56 37.52 1.21
C GLY A 74 10.38 36.61 0.00
N GLN A 75 11.26 35.63 -0.20
CA GLN A 75 11.14 34.60 -1.23
C GLN A 75 10.25 33.45 -0.72
N PHE A 76 9.08 33.27 -1.33
CA PHE A 76 8.09 32.26 -0.91
C PHE A 76 8.42 30.84 -1.37
N ASP A 77 9.32 30.70 -2.33
CA ASP A 77 9.88 29.43 -2.80
C ASP A 77 10.99 28.90 -1.88
N ASN A 78 11.55 29.74 -1.01
CA ASN A 78 12.61 29.37 -0.08
C ASN A 78 12.12 29.52 1.37
N LEU A 79 11.59 28.42 1.91
CA LEU A 79 11.02 28.37 3.25
C LEU A 79 12.06 27.88 4.28
N ILE A 80 12.11 28.53 5.44
CA ILE A 80 13.04 28.21 6.54
C ILE A 80 12.31 28.05 7.86
N ASP A 81 12.88 27.27 8.78
CA ASP A 81 12.35 27.18 10.15
C ASP A 81 12.54 28.52 10.90
N ARG A 82 11.65 28.81 11.87
CA ARG A 82 11.79 29.98 12.74
C ARG A 82 13.08 29.99 13.56
N PHE A 83 13.60 28.80 13.87
CA PHE A 83 14.84 28.63 14.63
C PHE A 83 16.04 28.34 13.72
N ASP A 84 15.88 28.45 12.39
CA ASP A 84 16.99 28.36 11.46
C ASP A 84 17.96 29.51 11.70
N GLY A 85 19.26 29.21 11.87
CA GLY A 85 20.29 30.22 12.12
C GLY A 85 20.41 31.27 11.01
N ARG A 86 19.96 30.97 9.79
CA ARG A 86 19.87 31.94 8.69
C ARG A 86 18.97 33.11 9.05
N SER A 87 17.89 32.89 9.80
CA SER A 87 16.98 33.96 10.25
C SER A 87 17.67 35.09 11.04
N LEU A 88 18.86 34.83 11.60
CA LEU A 88 19.66 35.79 12.36
C LEU A 88 20.56 36.66 11.47
N LEU A 89 20.63 36.40 10.15
CA LEU A 89 21.47 37.17 9.23
C LEU A 89 20.70 38.40 8.72
N ASP A 90 21.24 39.59 8.94
CA ASP A 90 20.69 40.84 8.39
C ASP A 90 20.78 40.89 6.85
N PHE A 91 21.83 40.30 6.29
CA PHE A 91 22.06 40.19 4.86
C PHE A 91 22.80 38.90 4.53
N TYR A 92 22.40 38.24 3.46
CA TYR A 92 23.08 37.07 2.92
C TYR A 92 23.80 37.43 1.62
N ASN A 93 25.13 37.37 1.62
CA ASN A 93 25.93 37.48 0.40
C ASN A 93 25.97 36.12 -0.28
N GLU A 94 25.53 36.05 -1.53
CA GLU A 94 25.73 34.85 -2.33
C GLU A 94 27.23 34.57 -2.48
N PRO A 95 27.67 33.31 -2.27
CA PRO A 95 29.07 32.97 -2.42
C PRO A 95 29.51 33.14 -3.88
N ASP A 96 30.71 33.70 -4.05
CA ASP A 96 31.35 33.88 -5.36
C ASP A 96 31.39 32.56 -6.13
N ASP A 97 31.09 32.62 -7.43
CA ASP A 97 31.11 31.49 -8.34
C ASP A 97 32.46 30.77 -8.37
N PHE A 98 33.55 31.49 -8.08
CA PHE A 98 34.87 30.87 -7.90
C PHE A 98 34.88 29.80 -6.80
N ILE A 99 34.21 30.05 -5.67
CA ILE A 99 34.14 29.11 -4.55
C ILE A 99 33.31 27.87 -4.91
N LYS A 100 32.31 28.01 -5.78
CA LYS A 100 31.52 26.86 -6.27
C LYS A 100 32.31 25.96 -7.22
N ARG A 101 33.25 26.55 -7.99
CA ARG A 101 34.03 25.84 -9.03
C ARG A 101 35.36 25.31 -8.54
N ARG A 102 35.87 25.78 -7.40
CA ARG A 102 37.13 25.28 -6.85
C ARG A 102 36.98 23.82 -6.41
N PRO A 103 38.05 23.00 -6.52
CA PRO A 103 38.03 21.68 -5.92
C PRO A 103 37.84 21.80 -4.41
N ARG A 104 37.05 20.87 -3.85
CA ARG A 104 36.86 20.77 -2.40
C ARG A 104 38.18 20.43 -1.73
N SER A 105 38.39 21.02 -0.57
CA SER A 105 39.52 20.72 0.30
C SER A 105 39.30 19.38 1.02
N GLU A 106 40.38 18.76 1.50
CA GLU A 106 40.28 17.52 2.29
C GLU A 106 39.40 17.68 3.54
N GLN A 107 39.33 18.89 4.11
CA GLN A 107 38.49 19.19 5.26
C GLN A 107 37.00 19.16 4.89
N GLU A 108 36.64 19.74 3.75
CA GLU A 108 35.28 19.76 3.22
C GLU A 108 34.81 18.34 2.87
N ASP A 109 35.69 17.53 2.26
CA ASP A 109 35.38 16.13 1.94
C ASP A 109 35.20 15.28 3.20
N LYS A 110 35.99 15.52 4.25
CA LYS A 110 35.82 14.86 5.55
C LYS A 110 34.49 15.26 6.19
N LEU A 111 34.13 16.54 6.13
CA LEU A 111 32.89 17.05 6.70
C LEU A 111 31.66 16.47 5.98
N GLU A 112 31.67 16.39 4.65
CA GLU A 112 30.58 15.79 3.88
C GLU A 112 30.35 14.32 4.29
N LYS A 113 31.43 13.54 4.43
CA LYS A 113 31.33 12.15 4.89
C LYS A 113 30.73 12.05 6.29
N VAL A 114 31.05 12.97 7.19
CA VAL A 114 30.46 13.02 8.54
C VAL A 114 28.98 13.36 8.47
N CYS A 115 28.58 14.37 7.69
CA CYS A 115 27.17 14.75 7.54
C CYS A 115 26.32 13.64 6.92
N MET A 116 26.85 12.90 5.95
CA MET A 116 26.17 11.76 5.32
C MET A 116 25.96 10.58 6.28
N ASN A 117 26.77 10.46 7.33
CA ASN A 117 26.66 9.39 8.32
C ASN A 117 25.72 9.73 9.50
N ILE A 118 25.26 10.98 9.60
CA ILE A 118 24.38 11.46 10.68
C ILE A 118 22.90 11.41 10.26
N THR A 119 22.61 11.27 8.97
CA THR A 119 21.25 11.17 8.39
C THR A 119 20.86 9.72 8.19
#